data_AF-A0A366LFD3-F1
#
_entry.id   AF-A0A366LFD3-F1
#
_cell.length_a   1.000
_cell.length_b   1.000
_cell.length_c   1.000
_cell.angle_alpha   90.00
_cell.angle_beta   90.00
_cell.angle_gamma   90.00
#
_symmetry.space_group_name_H-M   'P 1'
#
loop_
_entity.id
_entity.type
_entity.pdbx_description
1 polymer ?
#
loop_
_entity_poly.entity_id
_entity_poly.type
_entity_poly.pdbx_seq_one_letter_code
_entity_poly.pdbx_strand_id
1 'polypeptide(L)'
;MVANQEKPLSAYLSAVALGGKKRAQAARLLPLTEADTIAIGAVAPHWRDWLAHPDADDPWWSRGDHSQAVPTVTAPNHLVSGWDDFALPGLVRDYQTMRNAGGEPYLTIGPWRHWDAELSMTALRESLTWLRTHLLKDRSGLRKAPVRIYVRGAEEWRNLPAYPPAEVRPQRLYLQVNGGLGGDLPVGSAPGRYRFEPPRTRCRRRAGSSVPASRGRSTARRHGRDGPAAWSTRPPVPGPSRNDGGSRGWF
;
A
#
# COMPACT_ATOMS: atom_id res chain seq x y z
N MET A 1 13.41 6.37 15.63
CA MET A 1 13.76 7.36 14.57
C MET A 1 13.85 8.77 15.20
N VAL A 2 14.67 8.94 16.25
CA VAL A 2 14.88 10.21 16.97
C VAL A 2 16.37 10.37 17.25
N ALA A 3 17.18 10.35 16.19
CA ALA A 3 18.59 10.70 16.26
C ALA A 3 18.90 11.43 14.96
N ASN A 4 19.00 12.77 15.02
CA ASN A 4 19.41 13.75 13.98
C ASN A 4 18.53 15.02 13.90
N GLN A 5 17.60 15.26 14.82
CA GLN A 5 16.78 16.49 14.79
C GLN A 5 17.58 17.79 15.01
N GLU A 6 18.84 17.70 15.42
CA GLU A 6 19.70 18.86 15.71
C GLU A 6 20.87 19.04 14.73
N LYS A 7 20.90 18.28 13.63
CA LYS A 7 22.01 18.42 12.67
C LYS A 7 21.81 19.64 11.78
N PRO A 8 22.87 20.44 11.54
CA PRO A 8 22.79 21.60 10.65
C PRO A 8 22.29 21.19 9.27
N LEU A 9 21.56 22.09 8.61
CA LEU A 9 20.90 21.86 7.32
C LEU A 9 21.86 21.26 6.27
N SER A 10 23.15 21.61 6.31
CA SER A 10 24.20 21.05 5.45
C SER A 10 24.44 19.53 5.66
N ALA A 11 24.37 19.04 6.90
CA ALA A 11 24.48 17.62 7.23
C ALA A 11 23.21 16.86 6.83
N TYR A 12 22.03 17.48 6.96
CA TYR A 12 20.77 16.94 6.44
C TYR A 12 20.82 16.79 4.90
N LEU A 13 21.23 17.86 4.19
CA LEU A 13 21.37 17.85 2.73
C LEU A 13 22.43 16.85 2.24
N SER A 14 23.55 16.71 2.95
CA SER A 14 24.59 15.71 2.64
C SER A 14 24.09 14.27 2.89
N ALA A 15 23.33 14.04 3.96
CA ALA A 15 22.69 12.75 4.24
C ALA A 15 21.62 12.39 3.18
N VAL A 16 20.94 13.39 2.61
CA VAL A 16 20.02 13.22 1.49
C VAL A 16 20.79 12.88 0.20
N ALA A 17 21.89 13.58 -0.10
CA ALA A 17 22.66 13.41 -1.34
C ALA A 17 23.53 12.14 -1.38
N LEU A 18 24.31 11.85 -0.33
CA LEU A 18 25.20 10.68 -0.24
C LEU A 18 24.52 9.45 0.36
N GLY A 19 23.44 9.64 1.13
CA GLY A 19 22.69 8.54 1.73
C GLY A 19 22.01 7.64 0.70
N GLY A 20 21.67 8.15 -0.49
CA GLY A 20 21.06 7.37 -1.56
C GLY A 20 21.94 6.21 -2.05
N LYS A 21 23.24 6.44 -2.25
CA LYS A 21 24.19 5.40 -2.70
C LYS A 21 24.45 4.36 -1.61
N LYS A 22 24.70 4.80 -0.38
CA LYS A 22 24.92 3.92 0.78
C LYS A 22 23.70 3.04 1.08
N ARG A 23 22.49 3.61 1.06
CA ARG A 23 21.23 2.84 1.21
C ARG A 23 21.02 1.85 0.07
N ALA A 24 21.33 2.23 -1.17
CA ALA A 24 21.23 1.31 -2.31
C ALA A 24 22.23 0.15 -2.23
N GLN A 25 23.42 0.38 -1.68
CA GLN A 25 24.41 -0.67 -1.40
C GLN A 25 23.94 -1.59 -0.27
N ALA A 26 23.52 -1.01 0.86
CA ALA A 26 22.99 -1.75 2.01
C ALA A 26 21.78 -2.63 1.63
N ALA A 27 20.85 -2.11 0.83
CA ALA A 27 19.68 -2.86 0.36
C ALA A 27 20.00 -4.06 -0.55
N ARG A 28 21.25 -4.17 -1.03
CA ARG A 28 21.74 -5.27 -1.87
C ARG A 28 22.59 -6.26 -1.10
N LEU A 29 22.96 -5.96 0.15
CA LEU A 29 23.78 -6.83 0.96
C LEU A 29 23.01 -8.08 1.39
N LEU A 30 23.70 -9.22 1.41
CA LEU A 30 23.29 -10.40 2.16
C LEU A 30 24.53 -10.95 2.89
N PRO A 31 24.40 -11.37 4.16
CA PRO A 31 23.21 -11.22 5.02
C PRO A 31 22.89 -9.74 5.33
N LEU A 32 21.63 -9.45 5.68
CA LEU A 32 21.16 -8.08 5.92
C LEU A 32 21.60 -7.49 7.27
N THR A 33 22.27 -8.27 8.11
CA THR A 33 22.67 -7.93 9.49
C THR A 33 23.67 -6.77 9.59
N GLU A 34 24.40 -6.49 8.51
CA GLU A 34 25.36 -5.38 8.40
C GLU A 34 24.84 -4.23 7.52
N ALA A 35 23.59 -4.30 7.06
CA ALA A 35 23.01 -3.26 6.20
C ALA A 35 22.89 -1.92 6.93
N ASP A 36 22.71 -1.93 8.26
CA ASP A 36 22.65 -0.75 9.12
C ASP A 36 23.98 0.03 9.13
N THR A 37 25.09 -0.65 9.38
CA THR A 37 26.42 -0.02 9.43
C THR A 37 26.79 0.60 8.07
N ILE A 38 26.42 -0.05 6.96
CA ILE A 38 26.63 0.52 5.62
C ILE A 38 25.69 1.70 5.36
N ALA A 39 24.40 1.58 5.68
CA ALA A 39 23.40 2.58 5.35
C ALA A 39 23.54 3.86 6.17
N ILE A 40 23.82 3.73 7.46
CA ILE A 40 23.80 4.84 8.42
C ILE A 40 25.12 5.03 9.19
N GLY A 41 26.10 4.16 9.02
CA GLY A 41 27.41 4.28 9.66
C GLY A 41 27.47 3.80 11.11
N ALA A 42 26.42 3.17 11.63
CA ALA A 42 26.32 2.70 13.01
C ALA A 42 25.44 1.45 13.11
N VAL A 43 25.60 0.71 14.20
CA VAL A 43 24.69 -0.38 14.55
C VAL A 43 23.34 0.20 14.91
N ALA A 44 22.27 -0.31 14.30
CA ALA A 44 20.90 0.01 14.62
C ALA A 44 20.28 -1.19 15.38
N PRO A 45 20.17 -1.14 16.73
CA PRO A 45 19.65 -2.27 17.50
C PRO A 45 18.29 -2.76 17.00
N HIS A 46 17.36 -1.83 16.77
CA HIS A 46 16.02 -2.13 16.22
C HIS A 46 16.05 -2.87 14.88
N TRP A 47 17.00 -2.56 13.99
CA TRP A 47 17.13 -3.27 12.72
C TRP A 47 17.52 -4.74 12.93
N ARG A 48 18.44 -4.98 13.88
CA ARG A 48 18.89 -6.33 14.22
C ARG A 48 17.81 -7.11 14.94
N ASP A 49 17.06 -6.46 15.83
CA ASP A 49 15.90 -7.05 16.48
C ASP A 49 14.86 -7.48 15.43
N TRP A 50 14.54 -6.62 14.45
CA TRP A 50 13.61 -6.99 13.37
C TRP A 50 14.10 -8.19 12.54
N LEU A 51 15.40 -8.28 12.27
CA LEU A 51 15.97 -9.43 11.56
C LEU A 51 15.98 -10.72 12.39
N ALA A 52 15.98 -10.60 13.73
CA ALA A 52 15.86 -11.74 14.65
C ALA A 52 14.43 -12.25 14.80
N HIS A 53 13.44 -11.43 14.43
CA HIS A 53 12.00 -11.73 14.49
C HIS A 53 11.34 -11.63 13.10
N PRO A 54 11.74 -12.46 12.12
CA PRO A 54 11.32 -12.34 10.72
C PRO A 54 9.86 -12.75 10.48
N ASP A 55 9.28 -13.55 11.38
CA ASP A 55 7.93 -14.08 11.26
C ASP A 55 6.90 -13.06 11.77
N ALA A 56 5.82 -12.89 11.02
CA ALA A 56 4.81 -11.87 11.31
C ALA A 56 3.97 -12.19 12.57
N ASP A 57 3.89 -13.46 12.93
CA ASP A 57 3.18 -14.00 14.09
C ASP A 57 4.07 -14.18 15.32
N ASP A 58 5.35 -13.76 15.25
CA ASP A 58 6.23 -13.76 16.40
C ASP A 58 5.65 -12.89 17.55
N PRO A 59 5.49 -13.44 18.77
CA PRO A 59 4.99 -12.70 19.93
C PRO A 59 5.75 -11.41 20.24
N TRP A 60 6.99 -11.26 19.76
CA TRP A 60 7.76 -10.03 19.87
C TRP A 60 7.01 -8.80 19.31
N TRP A 61 6.28 -8.97 18.19
CA TRP A 61 5.52 -7.89 17.55
C TRP A 61 4.27 -7.46 18.32
N SER A 62 3.75 -8.30 19.23
CA SER A 62 2.50 -8.05 19.97
C SER A 62 2.51 -6.74 20.77
N ARG A 63 3.68 -6.30 21.25
CA ARG A 63 3.83 -5.06 22.03
C ARG A 63 3.53 -3.79 21.22
N GLY A 64 3.75 -3.84 19.91
CA GLY A 64 3.49 -2.72 19.00
C GLY A 64 2.18 -2.86 18.23
N ASP A 65 1.45 -3.95 18.41
CA ASP A 65 0.17 -4.16 17.74
C ASP A 65 -0.97 -3.48 18.52
N HIS A 66 -1.52 -2.44 17.92
CA HIS A 66 -2.67 -1.69 18.46
C HIS A 66 -3.99 -2.02 17.76
N SER A 67 -4.03 -3.04 16.90
CA SER A 67 -5.22 -3.41 16.13
C SER A 67 -6.45 -3.69 17.01
N GLN A 68 -6.24 -4.26 18.19
CA GLN A 68 -7.30 -4.56 19.16
C GLN A 68 -7.89 -3.31 19.83
N ALA A 69 -7.17 -2.19 19.86
CA ALA A 69 -7.64 -0.94 20.46
C ALA A 69 -8.47 -0.09 19.47
N VAL A 70 -8.32 -0.33 18.16
CA VAL A 70 -9.01 0.43 17.09
C VAL A 70 -10.53 0.53 17.28
N PRO A 71 -11.28 -0.52 17.67
CA PRO A 71 -12.73 -0.42 17.89
C PRO A 71 -13.12 0.55 19.02
N THR A 72 -12.22 0.80 19.97
CA THR A 72 -12.50 1.62 21.17
C THR A 72 -12.13 3.10 21.00
N VAL A 73 -11.59 3.48 19.84
CA VAL A 73 -11.19 4.87 19.57
C VAL A 73 -12.41 5.77 19.44
N THR A 74 -12.56 6.71 20.37
CA THR A 74 -13.66 7.71 20.38
C THR A 74 -13.26 9.04 19.75
N ALA A 75 -11.96 9.30 19.59
CA ALA A 75 -11.48 10.50 18.92
C ALA A 75 -11.96 10.53 17.46
N PRO A 76 -12.35 11.69 16.92
CA PRO A 76 -12.64 11.81 15.49
C PRO A 76 -11.39 11.52 14.65
N ASN A 77 -11.52 10.65 13.63
CA ASN A 77 -10.43 10.27 12.73
C ASN A 77 -10.68 10.64 11.26
N HIS A 78 -9.63 11.10 10.58
CA HIS A 78 -9.57 11.17 9.12
C HIS A 78 -8.34 10.42 8.61
N LEU A 79 -8.59 9.30 7.95
CA LEU A 79 -7.59 8.40 7.38
C LEU A 79 -7.31 8.79 5.91
N VAL A 80 -6.04 9.04 5.58
CA VAL A 80 -5.61 9.48 4.24
C VAL A 80 -4.50 8.56 3.73
N SER A 81 -4.67 8.01 2.53
CA SER A 81 -3.68 7.14 1.87
C SER A 81 -3.79 7.21 0.34
N GLY A 82 -3.01 6.41 -0.37
CA GLY A 82 -3.01 6.31 -1.82
C GLY A 82 -3.15 4.88 -2.31
N TRP A 83 -3.61 4.69 -3.55
CA TRP A 83 -3.82 3.34 -4.10
C TRP A 83 -2.55 2.50 -4.25
N ASP A 84 -1.39 3.14 -4.35
CA ASP A 84 -0.08 2.50 -4.49
C ASP A 84 0.77 2.73 -3.21
N ASP A 85 0.12 3.05 -2.09
CA ASP A 85 0.71 3.16 -0.76
C ASP A 85 0.70 1.79 -0.05
N PHE A 86 1.84 1.40 0.52
CA PHE A 86 1.95 0.13 1.25
C PHE A 86 1.12 0.12 2.54
N ALA A 87 0.78 1.30 3.09
CA ALA A 87 -0.02 1.42 4.31
C ALA A 87 -1.53 1.22 4.06
N LEU A 88 -1.98 1.30 2.80
CA LEU A 88 -3.40 1.27 2.46
C LEU A 88 -4.16 0.05 3.02
N PRO A 89 -3.64 -1.20 2.96
CA PRO A 89 -4.38 -2.35 3.47
C PRO A 89 -4.68 -2.27 4.97
N GLY A 90 -3.70 -1.82 5.77
CA GLY A 90 -3.88 -1.62 7.22
C GLY A 90 -4.86 -0.50 7.49
N LEU A 91 -4.70 0.64 6.81
CA LEU A 91 -5.57 1.80 6.98
C LEU A 91 -7.03 1.53 6.60
N VAL A 92 -7.29 0.74 5.54
CA VAL A 92 -8.64 0.32 5.17
C VAL A 92 -9.22 -0.65 6.19
N ARG A 93 -8.40 -1.55 6.77
CA ARG A 93 -8.82 -2.43 7.86
C ARG A 93 -9.25 -1.61 9.07
N ASP A 94 -8.45 -0.62 9.47
CA ASP A 94 -8.78 0.23 10.61
C ASP A 94 -10.07 1.04 10.38
N TYR A 95 -10.23 1.60 9.18
CA TYR A 95 -11.49 2.24 8.77
C TYR A 95 -12.69 1.31 8.97
N GLN A 96 -12.61 0.08 8.46
CA GLN A 96 -13.70 -0.91 8.58
C GLN A 96 -13.97 -1.29 10.03
N THR A 97 -12.92 -1.52 10.82
CA THR A 97 -13.02 -1.83 12.25
C THR A 97 -13.72 -0.71 13.01
N MET A 98 -13.33 0.55 12.79
CA MET A 98 -13.97 1.71 13.41
C MET A 98 -15.44 1.86 12.99
N ARG A 99 -15.76 1.66 11.70
CA ARG A 99 -17.14 1.69 11.18
C ARG A 99 -18.00 0.62 11.84
N ASN A 100 -17.49 -0.60 11.94
CA ASN A 100 -18.21 -1.73 12.54
C ASN A 100 -18.45 -1.53 14.05
N ALA A 101 -17.61 -0.75 14.72
CA ALA A 101 -17.81 -0.31 16.10
C ALA A 101 -18.80 0.86 16.26
N GLY A 102 -19.43 1.32 15.17
CA GLY A 102 -20.39 2.44 15.18
C GLY A 102 -19.77 3.81 14.94
N GLY A 103 -18.48 3.87 14.60
CA GLY A 103 -17.79 5.12 14.28
C GLY A 103 -18.12 5.67 12.89
N GLU A 104 -17.86 6.96 12.71
CA GLU A 104 -18.01 7.69 11.43
C GLU A 104 -16.65 8.26 10.95
N PRO A 105 -15.59 7.43 10.78
CA PRO A 105 -14.29 7.91 10.34
C PRO A 105 -14.35 8.48 8.92
N TYR A 106 -13.55 9.52 8.68
CA TYR A 106 -13.34 10.06 7.35
C TYR A 106 -12.25 9.26 6.63
N LEU A 107 -12.42 9.01 5.33
CA LEU A 107 -11.45 8.29 4.50
C LEU A 107 -11.16 9.04 3.20
N THR A 108 -9.89 9.14 2.83
CA THR A 108 -9.44 9.69 1.54
C THR A 108 -8.38 8.79 0.89
N ILE A 109 -8.65 8.34 -0.34
CA ILE A 109 -7.73 7.47 -1.11
C ILE A 109 -7.47 8.09 -2.48
N GLY A 110 -6.26 8.56 -2.73
CA GLY A 110 -5.86 9.17 -4.01
C GLY A 110 -4.96 8.28 -4.90
N PRO A 111 -4.57 8.75 -6.09
CA PRO A 111 -3.69 8.03 -7.02
C PRO A 111 -2.21 8.16 -6.64
N TRP A 112 -1.90 7.98 -5.36
CA TRP A 112 -0.58 8.27 -4.80
C TRP A 112 0.13 7.03 -4.28
N ARG A 113 1.45 7.16 -4.17
CA ARG A 113 2.35 6.30 -3.40
C ARG A 113 2.69 6.96 -2.08
N HIS A 114 3.24 6.19 -1.16
CA HIS A 114 3.55 6.62 0.21
C HIS A 114 4.36 7.93 0.32
N TRP A 115 5.31 8.15 -0.57
CA TRP A 115 6.21 9.32 -0.53
C TRP A 115 5.89 10.37 -1.61
N ASP A 116 4.71 10.30 -2.24
CA ASP A 116 4.33 11.31 -3.22
C ASP A 116 3.97 12.63 -2.51
N ALA A 117 4.53 13.74 -2.98
CA ALA A 117 4.31 15.06 -2.38
C ALA A 117 2.83 15.47 -2.34
N GLU A 118 2.04 15.01 -3.32
CA GLU A 118 0.60 15.29 -3.38
C GLU A 118 -0.18 14.60 -2.26
N LEU A 119 0.22 13.39 -1.84
CA LEU A 119 -0.33 12.73 -0.65
C LEU A 119 -0.03 13.58 0.60
N SER A 120 1.23 14.02 0.77
CA SER A 120 1.62 14.85 1.93
C SER A 120 0.87 16.19 1.97
N MET A 121 0.75 16.86 0.82
CA MET A 121 0.03 18.13 0.72
C MET A 121 -1.48 17.96 0.96
N THR A 122 -2.07 16.85 0.49
CA THR A 122 -3.47 16.54 0.79
C THR A 122 -3.66 16.26 2.28
N ALA A 123 -2.83 15.40 2.87
CA ALA A 123 -2.89 15.10 4.30
C ALA A 123 -2.78 16.36 5.17
N LEU A 124 -1.89 17.30 4.82
CA LEU A 124 -1.76 18.58 5.52
C LEU A 124 -3.05 19.42 5.42
N ARG A 125 -3.61 19.56 4.22
CA ARG A 125 -4.86 20.34 4.01
C ARG A 125 -6.03 19.74 4.77
N GLU A 126 -6.21 18.41 4.65
CA GLU A 126 -7.27 17.70 5.37
C GLU A 126 -7.08 17.80 6.89
N SER A 127 -5.84 17.75 7.39
CA SER A 127 -5.54 17.92 8.81
C SER A 127 -5.93 19.32 9.32
N LEU A 128 -5.65 20.37 8.57
CA LEU A 128 -6.05 21.74 8.94
C LEU A 128 -7.57 21.87 8.99
N THR A 129 -8.28 21.33 8.00
CA THR A 129 -9.75 21.26 8.00
C THR A 129 -10.27 20.47 9.20
N TRP A 130 -9.64 19.33 9.53
CA TRP A 130 -10.01 18.47 10.65
C TRP A 130 -9.86 19.20 12.00
N LEU A 131 -8.72 19.85 12.20
CA LEU A 131 -8.45 20.61 13.43
C LEU A 131 -9.42 21.79 13.58
N ARG A 132 -9.69 22.56 12.51
CA ARG A 132 -10.71 23.63 12.54
C ARG A 132 -12.09 23.09 12.90
N THR A 133 -12.47 21.96 12.29
CA THR A 133 -13.76 21.29 12.53
C THR A 133 -13.93 20.91 14.00
N HIS A 134 -12.92 20.28 14.61
CA HIS A 134 -13.07 19.67 15.92
C HIS A 134 -12.66 20.58 17.09
N LEU A 135 -11.68 21.47 16.89
CA LEU A 135 -11.19 22.40 17.91
C LEU A 135 -11.90 23.75 17.86
N LEU A 136 -12.17 24.29 16.68
CA LEU A 136 -12.83 25.60 16.51
C LEU A 136 -14.33 25.49 16.22
N LYS A 137 -14.86 24.27 16.09
CA LYS A 137 -16.26 23.98 15.71
C LYS A 137 -16.67 24.57 14.35
N ASP A 138 -15.69 24.90 13.50
CA ASP A 138 -15.93 25.42 12.16
C ASP A 138 -15.94 24.28 11.13
N ARG A 139 -17.15 23.91 10.70
CA ARG A 139 -17.39 22.83 9.73
C ARG A 139 -17.43 23.31 8.27
N SER A 140 -17.15 24.58 7.99
CA SER A 140 -17.31 25.16 6.64
C SER A 140 -16.45 24.46 5.57
N GLY A 141 -15.25 24.00 5.95
CA GLY A 141 -14.35 23.26 5.06
C GLY A 141 -14.60 21.75 5.02
N LEU A 142 -15.45 21.21 5.91
CA LEU A 142 -15.66 19.77 6.01
C LEU A 142 -16.64 19.30 4.93
N ARG A 143 -16.20 18.34 4.12
CA ARG A 143 -17.03 17.68 3.11
C ARG A 143 -18.23 16.95 3.74
N LYS A 144 -19.36 16.93 3.02
CA LYS A 144 -20.60 16.26 3.45
C LYS A 144 -20.48 14.73 3.50
N ALA A 145 -19.91 14.13 2.45
CA ALA A 145 -19.70 12.69 2.39
C ALA A 145 -18.40 12.33 3.14
N PRO A 146 -18.37 11.30 4.00
CA PRO A 146 -17.22 10.94 4.83
C PRO A 146 -16.16 10.11 4.10
N VAL A 147 -16.41 9.62 2.88
CA VAL A 147 -15.39 8.98 2.03
C VAL A 147 -15.16 9.74 0.72
N ARG A 148 -13.90 9.86 0.31
CA ARG A 148 -13.49 10.39 -1.01
C ARG A 148 -12.41 9.52 -1.63
N ILE A 149 -12.65 8.98 -2.83
CA ILE A 149 -11.70 8.11 -3.53
C ILE A 149 -11.43 8.59 -4.95
N TYR A 150 -10.24 8.32 -5.47
CA TYR A 150 -9.90 8.58 -6.88
C TYR A 150 -10.10 7.32 -7.72
N VAL A 151 -10.96 7.36 -8.74
CA VAL A 151 -11.26 6.21 -9.59
C VAL A 151 -10.30 6.19 -10.77
N ARG A 152 -9.22 5.39 -10.71
CA ARG A 152 -8.13 5.39 -11.72
C ARG A 152 -8.57 5.12 -13.16
N GLY A 153 -9.62 4.34 -13.39
CA GLY A 153 -10.11 4.07 -14.75
C GLY A 153 -10.92 5.20 -15.36
N ALA A 154 -11.61 5.99 -14.51
CA ALA A 154 -12.39 7.15 -14.93
C ALA A 154 -11.65 8.49 -14.68
N GLU A 155 -10.47 8.41 -14.06
CA GLU A 155 -9.59 9.53 -13.71
C GLU A 155 -10.25 10.65 -12.89
N GLU A 156 -11.26 10.31 -12.09
CA GLU A 156 -12.07 11.28 -11.35
C GLU A 156 -12.16 11.00 -9.85
N TRP A 157 -12.42 12.06 -9.07
CA TRP A 157 -12.71 11.95 -7.65
C TRP A 157 -14.19 11.64 -7.42
N ARG A 158 -14.47 10.67 -6.54
CA ARG A 158 -15.83 10.32 -6.11
C ARG A 158 -15.98 10.46 -4.60
N ASN A 159 -17.06 11.10 -4.21
CA ASN A 159 -17.49 11.22 -2.83
C ASN A 159 -18.51 10.10 -2.53
N LEU A 160 -18.34 9.40 -1.41
CA LEU A 160 -19.11 8.22 -1.05
C LEU A 160 -19.59 8.30 0.41
N PRO A 161 -20.76 7.74 0.73
CA PRO A 161 -21.24 7.66 2.12
C PRO A 161 -20.42 6.68 2.97
N ALA A 162 -19.85 5.63 2.36
CA ALA A 162 -19.03 4.63 3.04
C ALA A 162 -18.09 3.92 2.07
N TYR A 163 -17.09 3.20 2.60
CA TYR A 163 -16.20 2.32 1.85
C TYR A 163 -16.13 0.90 2.46
N PRO A 164 -16.23 -0.17 1.67
CA PRO A 164 -16.59 -0.19 0.25
C PRO A 164 -18.02 0.37 0.02
N PRO A 165 -18.35 0.85 -1.19
CA PRO A 165 -19.71 1.23 -1.53
C PRO A 165 -20.71 0.09 -1.28
N ALA A 166 -21.95 0.41 -0.89
CA ALA A 166 -22.98 -0.58 -0.59
C ALA A 166 -23.34 -1.45 -1.80
N GLU A 167 -23.15 -0.94 -3.01
CA GLU A 167 -23.46 -1.60 -4.27
C GLU A 167 -22.37 -2.57 -4.73
N VAL A 168 -21.29 -2.73 -3.96
CA VAL A 168 -20.19 -3.66 -4.32
C VAL A 168 -20.71 -5.09 -4.34
N ARG A 169 -20.61 -5.72 -5.52
CA ARG A 169 -20.88 -7.15 -5.72
C ARG A 169 -19.57 -7.89 -5.96
N PRO A 170 -19.11 -8.74 -5.01
CA PRO A 170 -17.92 -9.56 -5.22
C PRO A 170 -18.10 -10.43 -6.46
N GLN A 171 -17.17 -10.34 -7.40
CA GLN A 171 -17.10 -11.24 -8.55
C GLN A 171 -15.95 -12.21 -8.36
N ARG A 172 -16.23 -13.50 -8.52
CA ARG A 172 -15.22 -14.55 -8.51
C ARG A 172 -14.77 -14.81 -9.94
N LEU A 173 -13.47 -14.70 -10.17
CA LEU A 173 -12.86 -15.05 -11.45
C LEU A 173 -11.97 -16.28 -11.23
N TYR A 174 -12.24 -17.32 -11.99
CA TYR A 174 -11.47 -18.55 -12.01
C TYR A 174 -10.42 -18.50 -13.12
N LEU A 175 -9.25 -19.08 -12.83
CA LEU A 175 -8.23 -19.33 -13.84
C LEU A 175 -8.75 -20.42 -14.79
N GLN A 176 -8.74 -20.11 -16.08
CA GLN A 176 -9.15 -21.02 -17.14
C GLN A 176 -7.92 -21.58 -17.87
N VAL A 177 -8.15 -22.66 -18.62
CA VAL A 177 -7.18 -23.19 -19.59
C VAL A 177 -6.68 -22.10 -20.54
N ASN A 178 -5.46 -22.27 -21.04
CA ASN A 178 -4.83 -21.36 -22.02
C ASN A 178 -4.73 -19.89 -21.58
N GLY A 179 -4.67 -19.61 -20.27
CA GLY A 179 -4.50 -18.24 -19.78
C GLY A 179 -5.79 -17.41 -19.78
N GLY A 180 -6.97 -18.05 -19.71
CA GLY A 180 -8.24 -17.33 -19.59
C GLY A 180 -8.59 -16.97 -18.13
N LEU A 181 -9.41 -15.93 -17.95
CA LEU A 181 -10.13 -15.63 -16.70
C LEU A 181 -11.63 -15.62 -17.01
N GLY A 182 -12.42 -16.33 -16.21
CA GLY A 182 -13.87 -16.43 -16.41
C GLY A 182 -14.63 -16.62 -15.10
N GLY A 183 -15.93 -16.36 -15.11
CA GLY A 183 -16.80 -16.54 -13.93
C GLY A 183 -17.20 -17.99 -13.65
N ASP A 184 -17.10 -18.85 -14.66
CA ASP A 184 -17.48 -20.27 -14.55
C ASP A 184 -16.36 -21.11 -13.91
N LEU A 185 -16.75 -22.19 -13.25
CA LEU A 185 -15.80 -23.18 -12.75
C LEU A 185 -14.97 -23.75 -13.91
N PRO A 186 -13.65 -23.88 -13.76
CA PRO A 186 -12.81 -24.43 -14.81
C PRO A 186 -13.14 -25.91 -15.01
N VAL A 187 -13.20 -26.33 -16.28
CA VAL A 187 -13.20 -27.76 -16.62
C VAL A 187 -11.86 -28.35 -16.19
N GLY A 188 -11.87 -29.56 -15.63
CA GLY A 188 -10.65 -30.24 -15.15
C GLY A 188 -9.54 -30.22 -16.20
N SER A 189 -8.39 -29.64 -15.86
CA SER A 189 -7.23 -29.51 -16.74
C SER A 189 -5.93 -29.82 -16.02
N ALA A 190 -4.88 -30.11 -16.78
CA ALA A 190 -3.54 -30.17 -16.21
C ALA A 190 -3.16 -28.82 -15.59
N PRO A 191 -2.43 -28.79 -14.46
CA PRO A 191 -1.98 -27.56 -13.83
C PRO A 191 -0.95 -26.84 -14.72
N GLY A 192 -1.00 -25.50 -14.73
CA GLY A 192 0.06 -24.69 -15.34
C GLY A 192 1.37 -24.86 -14.56
N ARG A 193 2.48 -25.08 -15.26
CA ARG A 193 3.81 -25.24 -14.67
C ARG A 193 4.73 -24.11 -15.14
N TYR A 194 5.51 -23.56 -14.22
CA TYR A 194 6.59 -22.65 -14.54
C TYR A 194 7.81 -22.99 -13.67
N ARG A 195 9.02 -22.72 -14.17
CA ARG A 195 10.23 -22.84 -13.38
C ARG A 195 10.50 -21.51 -12.69
N PHE A 196 10.59 -21.52 -11.37
CA PHE A 196 11.08 -20.38 -10.62
C PHE A 196 12.61 -20.48 -10.50
N GLU A 197 13.32 -19.66 -11.28
CA GLU A 197 14.77 -19.49 -11.10
C GLU A 197 15.01 -18.23 -10.26
N PRO A 198 15.58 -18.35 -9.04
CA PRO A 198 15.97 -17.19 -8.26
C PRO A 198 17.02 -16.40 -9.04
N PRO A 199 16.82 -15.09 -9.28
CA PRO A 199 17.73 -14.34 -10.13
C PRO A 199 19.12 -14.25 -9.50
N ARG A 200 20.17 -14.61 -10.26
CA ARG A 200 21.59 -14.54 -9.84
C ARG A 200 22.06 -13.12 -9.50
N THR A 201 21.36 -12.10 -10.01
CA THR A 201 21.46 -10.71 -9.56
C THR A 201 20.05 -10.17 -9.33
N ARG A 202 19.78 -9.65 -8.12
CA ARG A 202 18.42 -9.33 -7.65
C ARG A 202 17.67 -8.43 -8.62
N CYS A 203 16.52 -8.91 -9.08
CA CYS A 203 15.58 -8.17 -9.94
C CYS A 203 15.25 -6.79 -9.36
N ARG A 204 15.25 -5.75 -10.21
CA ARG A 204 14.45 -4.54 -9.94
C ARG A 204 12.98 -4.99 -9.88
N ARG A 205 12.40 -5.07 -8.68
CA ARG A 205 10.94 -5.22 -8.53
C ARG A 205 10.29 -4.05 -9.27
N ARG A 206 9.32 -4.36 -10.14
CA ARG A 206 8.49 -3.33 -10.80
C ARG A 206 7.29 -3.04 -9.93
N ALA A 207 6.90 -1.77 -9.93
CA ALA A 207 5.97 -1.12 -9.00
C ALA A 207 4.68 -1.90 -8.68
N GLY A 208 4.23 -1.70 -7.43
CA GLY A 208 2.96 -2.11 -6.84
C GLY A 208 2.81 -1.53 -5.42
N SER A 209 3.91 -1.49 -4.67
CA SER A 209 3.97 -0.85 -3.33
C SER A 209 5.43 -0.63 -2.86
N SER A 210 6.39 -0.57 -3.78
CA SER A 210 7.83 -0.57 -3.46
C SER A 210 8.37 0.80 -3.07
N VAL A 211 9.08 0.85 -1.95
CA VAL A 211 9.98 1.95 -1.55
C VAL A 211 11.39 1.67 -2.10
N PRO A 212 12.05 2.53 -2.92
CA PRO A 212 11.58 3.37 -4.02
C PRO A 212 11.88 2.75 -5.42
N ALA A 213 11.38 3.40 -6.48
CA ALA A 213 11.72 3.28 -7.92
C ALA A 213 10.95 2.27 -8.81
N SER A 214 9.87 2.74 -9.43
CA SER A 214 9.80 3.02 -10.89
C SER A 214 8.37 3.40 -11.30
N ARG A 215 8.22 4.19 -12.38
CA ARG A 215 6.91 4.45 -13.00
C ARG A 215 6.25 3.11 -13.35
N GLY A 216 4.97 2.95 -13.02
CA GLY A 216 4.13 1.89 -13.56
C GLY A 216 4.25 1.91 -15.09
N ARG A 217 4.89 0.87 -15.64
CA ARG A 217 4.98 0.67 -17.08
C ARG A 217 4.37 -0.70 -17.37
N SER A 218 3.78 -0.83 -18.56
CA SER A 218 3.18 -2.05 -19.09
C SER A 218 3.99 -3.33 -18.81
N THR A 219 3.29 -4.40 -18.44
CA THR A 219 3.79 -5.76 -18.18
C THR A 219 4.08 -6.56 -19.45
N ALA A 220 3.81 -6.01 -20.64
CA ALA A 220 3.86 -6.70 -21.93
C ALA A 220 5.19 -7.39 -22.29
N ARG A 221 6.31 -7.04 -21.64
CA ARG A 221 7.65 -7.61 -21.93
C ARG A 221 7.95 -8.97 -21.28
N ARG A 222 7.01 -9.60 -20.54
CA ARG A 222 7.23 -10.91 -19.87
C ARG A 222 6.55 -12.11 -20.54
N HIS A 223 5.87 -11.92 -21.67
CA HIS A 223 5.19 -13.02 -22.38
C HIS A 223 6.20 -13.82 -23.23
N GLY A 224 7.02 -14.62 -22.56
CA GLY A 224 7.86 -15.67 -23.17
C GLY A 224 7.48 -17.05 -22.62
N ARG A 225 7.91 -18.12 -23.30
CA ARG A 225 7.58 -19.52 -22.95
C ARG A 225 7.92 -19.91 -21.49
N ASP A 226 8.87 -19.21 -20.86
CA ASP A 226 9.36 -19.45 -19.50
C ASP A 226 9.10 -18.28 -18.52
N GLY A 227 8.21 -17.34 -18.89
CA GLY A 227 7.83 -16.20 -18.05
C GLY A 227 6.75 -16.54 -17.00
N PRO A 228 6.47 -15.65 -16.03
CA PRO A 228 5.35 -15.83 -15.12
C PRO A 228 4.03 -15.93 -15.90
N ALA A 229 3.19 -16.86 -15.48
CA ALA A 229 1.90 -17.11 -16.12
C ALA A 229 1.02 -15.83 -16.11
N ALA A 230 0.33 -15.60 -17.23
CA ALA A 230 -0.55 -14.45 -17.42
C ALA A 230 -1.94 -14.95 -17.79
N TRP A 231 -2.96 -14.33 -17.20
CA TRP A 231 -4.34 -14.61 -17.54
C TRP A 231 -5.11 -13.34 -17.88
N SER A 232 -6.06 -13.45 -18.79
CA SER A 232 -6.89 -12.34 -19.26
C SER A 232 -8.33 -12.78 -19.49
N THR A 233 -9.29 -11.88 -19.30
CA THR A 233 -10.68 -12.15 -19.67
C THR A 233 -10.79 -12.29 -21.19
N ARG A 234 -11.48 -13.35 -21.65
CA ARG A 234 -11.81 -13.55 -23.07
C ARG A 234 -13.27 -13.98 -23.18
N PRO A 235 -14.09 -13.31 -24.01
CA PRO A 235 -13.78 -12.13 -24.82
C PRO A 235 -13.46 -10.87 -23.96
N PRO A 236 -12.92 -9.79 -24.56
CA PRO A 236 -12.76 -8.51 -23.86
C PRO A 236 -14.08 -8.10 -23.20
N VAL A 237 -14.00 -7.51 -22.01
CA VAL A 237 -15.21 -7.08 -21.28
C VAL A 237 -16.03 -6.16 -22.18
N PRO A 238 -17.30 -6.48 -22.48
CA PRO A 238 -18.16 -5.59 -23.24
C PRO A 238 -18.57 -4.42 -22.34
N GLY A 239 -17.98 -3.25 -22.58
CA GLY A 239 -18.24 -2.03 -21.82
C GLY A 239 -17.35 -1.84 -20.57
N PRO A 240 -17.49 -0.70 -19.88
CA PRO A 240 -16.66 -0.38 -18.72
C PRO A 240 -16.94 -1.30 -17.53
N SER A 241 -15.96 -2.10 -17.11
CA SER A 241 -15.98 -2.79 -15.82
C SER A 241 -15.45 -1.90 -14.70
N ARG A 242 -16.19 -1.79 -13.60
CA ARG A 242 -15.83 -1.02 -12.41
C ARG A 242 -15.26 -1.93 -11.32
N ASN A 243 -14.05 -1.66 -10.86
CA ASN A 243 -13.44 -2.34 -9.72
C ASN A 243 -12.92 -1.32 -8.72
N ASP A 244 -13.77 -0.97 -7.76
CA ASP A 244 -13.52 0.08 -6.75
C ASP A 244 -13.34 -0.51 -5.34
N GLY A 245 -13.29 -1.84 -5.22
CA GLY A 245 -13.11 -2.56 -3.95
C GLY A 245 -11.72 -3.20 -3.83
N GLY A 246 -11.33 -3.56 -2.61
CA GLY A 246 -10.12 -4.36 -2.40
C GLY A 246 -10.25 -5.76 -3.00
N SER A 247 -9.20 -6.25 -3.67
CA SER A 247 -9.12 -7.65 -4.09
C SER A 247 -8.86 -8.52 -2.86
N ARG A 248 -9.78 -9.41 -2.50
CA ARG A 248 -9.49 -10.51 -1.56
C ARG A 248 -8.68 -11.57 -2.31
N GLY A 249 -7.37 -11.34 -2.42
CA GLY A 249 -6.41 -12.29 -2.98
C GLY A 249 -5.36 -12.60 -1.94
N TRP A 250 -5.39 -13.84 -1.43
CA TRP A 250 -4.34 -14.54 -0.68
C TRP A 250 -3.59 -13.71 0.38
N PHE A 251 -4.04 -13.83 1.63
CA PHE A 251 -3.13 -13.85 2.78
C PHE A 251 -2.52 -15.24 2.88
#